data_AF-A0A8T7EFI9-F1
#
_entry.id   AF-A0A8T7EFI9-F1
#
_cell.length_a   1.000
_cell.length_b   1.000
_cell.length_c   1.000
_cell.angle_alpha   90.00
_cell.angle_beta   90.00
_cell.angle_gamma   90.00
#
_symmetry.space_group_name_H-M   'P 1'
#
loop_
_entity.id
_entity.type
_entity.pdbx_description
1 polymer ?
#
loop_
_entity_poly.entity_id
_entity_poly.type
_entity_poly.pdbx_seq_one_letter_code
_entity_poly.pdbx_strand_id
1 'polypeptide(L)'
;MKRSQRPIVLGIVGDSAAGKTTITQGLTRILGEENCTHVCTDDYHKFDRQERAERGISALDPDCNYIDIMQLHMERLHYGQPILKPVYDHSNGTLVRPEYVQPKQFVIVEGLLGFSTEVLRNFFDVKVFLAPDENVRAIWKVRRDTSKRGYTPEQVQAALKRREPVSEAFIRPQRKHADIVVNFYPPPDCDPETAGSHLNTRLILRPTIPHPDLSYLLEGSRNGRIRLQLNRDNGLPVDFLDIDGNVSTLEATRLADAIWEHMPELRPEAESEFGNYLDGMRHQHSHPLALTQLLITYHVLRKYNDLTNMPFATPVAALSRLQSTVQATAVN
;
A
#
# COMPACT_ATOMS: atom_id res chain seq x y z
N MET A 1 23.79 13.02 7.44
CA MET A 1 23.15 12.12 6.45
C MET A 1 23.03 12.86 5.11
N LYS A 2 23.28 12.20 3.98
CA LYS A 2 23.17 12.85 2.66
C LYS A 2 21.74 12.66 2.17
N ARG A 3 20.98 13.76 2.05
CA ARG A 3 19.61 13.73 1.53
C ARG A 3 19.62 13.43 0.03
N SER A 4 18.61 12.71 -0.45
CA SER A 4 18.40 12.46 -1.88
C SER A 4 18.34 13.78 -2.65
N GLN A 5 19.02 13.83 -3.81
CA GLN A 5 18.99 15.00 -4.69
C GLN A 5 17.73 15.04 -5.58
N ARG A 6 16.90 14.00 -5.55
CA ARG A 6 15.64 13.91 -6.28
C ARG A 6 14.48 13.49 -5.36
N PRO A 7 13.23 13.76 -5.73
CA PRO A 7 12.05 13.25 -5.02
C PRO A 7 12.10 11.73 -4.84
N ILE A 8 11.56 11.24 -3.72
CA ILE A 8 11.31 9.82 -3.50
C ILE A 8 9.89 9.50 -3.95
N VAL A 9 9.76 8.53 -4.85
CA VAL A 9 8.47 8.16 -5.44
C VAL A 9 7.94 6.88 -4.80
N LEU A 10 6.85 6.99 -4.04
CA LEU A 10 6.12 5.87 -3.45
C LEU A 10 4.93 5.50 -4.34
N GLY A 11 4.88 4.25 -4.80
CA GLY A 11 3.72 3.71 -5.52
C GLY A 11 2.80 2.91 -4.59
N ILE A 12 1.51 3.22 -4.57
CA ILE A 12 0.46 2.48 -3.83
C ILE A 12 -0.61 2.01 -4.82
N VAL A 13 -0.52 0.75 -5.22
CA VAL A 13 -1.41 0.15 -6.22
C VAL A 13 -2.38 -0.82 -5.55
N GLY A 14 -3.59 -0.92 -6.07
CA GLY A 14 -4.57 -1.91 -5.61
C GLY A 14 -5.91 -1.66 -6.27
N ASP A 15 -6.84 -2.58 -6.13
CA ASP A 15 -8.18 -2.43 -6.74
C ASP A 15 -8.96 -1.26 -6.08
N SER A 16 -10.07 -0.86 -6.71
CA SER A 16 -11.00 0.12 -6.15
C SER A 16 -11.45 -0.33 -4.76
N ALA A 17 -11.49 0.63 -3.84
CA ALA A 17 -11.82 0.43 -2.43
C ALA A 17 -10.84 -0.48 -1.66
N ALA A 18 -9.60 -0.69 -2.13
CA ALA A 18 -8.59 -1.46 -1.39
C ALA A 18 -7.95 -0.74 -0.18
N GLY A 19 -8.39 0.48 0.15
CA GLY A 19 -7.81 1.28 1.27
C GLY A 19 -6.68 2.23 0.91
N LYS A 20 -6.40 2.45 -0.39
CA LYS A 20 -5.30 3.32 -0.88
C LYS A 20 -5.34 4.72 -0.27
N THR A 21 -6.47 5.41 -0.43
CA THR A 21 -6.64 6.78 0.07
C THR A 21 -6.44 6.88 1.58
N THR A 22 -6.85 5.88 2.36
CA THR A 22 -6.64 5.86 3.82
C THR A 22 -5.16 5.74 4.18
N ILE A 23 -4.42 4.86 3.50
CA ILE A 23 -2.97 4.75 3.70
C ILE A 23 -2.29 6.04 3.26
N THR A 24 -2.57 6.52 2.04
CA THR A 24 -2.00 7.74 1.47
C THR A 24 -2.23 8.97 2.36
N GLN A 25 -3.44 9.16 2.90
CA GLN A 25 -3.74 10.28 3.80
C GLN A 25 -2.93 10.22 5.09
N GLY A 26 -2.79 9.05 5.71
CA GLY A 26 -1.94 8.89 6.89
C GLY A 26 -0.49 9.22 6.58
N LEU A 27 0.07 8.62 5.53
CA LEU A 27 1.46 8.88 5.11
C LEU A 27 1.72 10.36 4.84
N THR A 28 0.82 11.04 4.15
CA THR A 28 0.94 12.48 3.85
C THR A 28 0.98 13.34 5.12
N ARG A 29 0.13 13.05 6.12
CA ARG A 29 0.16 13.78 7.41
C ARG A 29 1.48 13.59 8.14
N ILE A 30 1.93 12.35 8.22
CA ILE A 30 3.15 11.96 8.93
C ILE A 30 4.42 12.50 8.27
N LEU A 31 4.47 12.53 6.94
CA LEU A 31 5.60 13.08 6.17
C LEU A 31 5.57 14.62 6.06
N GLY A 32 4.47 15.25 6.50
CA GLY A 32 4.19 16.68 6.31
C GLY A 32 3.54 16.96 4.95
N GLU A 33 2.35 17.57 4.94
CA GLU A 33 1.60 17.88 3.72
C GLU A 33 2.40 18.82 2.78
N GLU A 34 3.20 19.70 3.36
CA GLU A 34 4.09 20.61 2.64
C GLU A 34 5.22 19.88 1.90
N ASN A 35 5.60 18.68 2.34
CA ASN A 35 6.66 17.86 1.73
C ASN A 35 6.14 16.85 0.71
N CYS A 36 4.82 16.63 0.66
CA CYS A 36 4.19 15.60 -0.17
C CYS A 36 3.49 16.17 -1.41
N THR A 37 3.71 15.51 -2.54
CA THR A 37 2.94 15.66 -3.78
C THR A 37 2.12 14.38 -3.99
N HIS A 38 0.80 14.51 -4.11
CA HIS A 38 -0.09 13.38 -4.39
C HIS A 38 -0.42 13.30 -5.89
N VAL A 39 -0.38 12.10 -6.45
CA VAL A 39 -0.73 11.84 -7.85
C VAL A 39 -1.66 10.62 -7.92
N CYS A 40 -2.86 10.79 -8.45
CA CYS A 40 -3.79 9.70 -8.70
C CYS A 40 -3.62 9.19 -10.14
N THR A 41 -3.35 7.90 -10.32
CA THR A 41 -3.25 7.31 -11.66
C THR A 41 -4.61 7.13 -12.34
N ASP A 42 -5.71 7.24 -11.60
CA ASP A 42 -7.07 7.28 -12.16
C ASP A 42 -7.31 8.59 -12.95
N ASP A 43 -6.50 9.63 -12.73
CA ASP A 43 -6.54 10.87 -13.53
C ASP A 43 -6.22 10.65 -15.01
N TYR A 44 -5.58 9.53 -15.35
CA TYR A 44 -5.13 9.20 -16.71
C TYR A 44 -6.15 8.38 -17.50
N HIS A 45 -7.40 8.32 -17.04
CA HIS A 45 -8.50 7.74 -17.82
C HIS A 45 -8.67 8.47 -19.15
N LYS A 46 -8.80 7.71 -20.25
CA LYS A 46 -9.10 8.24 -21.58
C LYS A 46 -10.53 8.75 -21.71
N PHE A 47 -11.43 8.15 -20.92
CA PHE A 47 -12.87 8.28 -21.05
C PHE A 47 -13.49 8.53 -19.68
N ASP A 48 -14.51 9.37 -19.66
CA ASP A 48 -15.30 9.62 -18.47
C ASP A 48 -16.20 8.41 -18.10
N ARG A 49 -17.01 8.53 -17.04
CA ARG A 49 -17.87 7.41 -16.61
C ARG A 49 -18.95 7.06 -17.63
N GLN A 50 -19.51 8.03 -18.34
CA GLN A 50 -20.56 7.83 -19.34
C GLN A 50 -19.98 7.18 -20.60
N GLU A 51 -18.91 7.75 -21.13
CA GLU A 51 -18.22 7.24 -22.33
C GLU A 51 -17.76 5.79 -22.14
N ARG A 52 -17.25 5.44 -20.94
CA ARG A 52 -16.89 4.04 -20.63
C ARG A 52 -18.09 3.10 -20.64
N ALA A 53 -19.24 3.56 -20.16
CA ALA A 53 -20.46 2.76 -20.16
C ALA A 53 -20.95 2.51 -21.60
N GLU A 54 -20.93 3.53 -22.46
CA GLU A 54 -21.30 3.44 -23.88
C GLU A 54 -20.36 2.50 -24.67
N ARG A 55 -19.06 2.54 -24.35
CA ARG A 55 -18.03 1.68 -24.99
C ARG A 55 -17.95 0.27 -24.42
N GLY A 56 -18.57 0.02 -23.26
CA GLY A 56 -18.43 -1.26 -22.56
C GLY A 56 -17.01 -1.54 -22.03
N ILE A 57 -16.16 -0.52 -21.85
CA ILE A 57 -14.78 -0.67 -21.39
C ILE A 57 -14.64 -0.33 -19.89
N SER A 58 -13.84 -1.12 -19.18
CA SER A 58 -13.61 -0.93 -17.75
C SER A 58 -12.48 0.07 -17.48
N ALA A 59 -12.62 0.85 -16.41
CA ALA A 59 -11.55 1.69 -15.86
C ALA A 59 -10.25 0.93 -15.54
N LEU A 60 -10.39 -0.37 -15.25
CA LEU A 60 -9.30 -1.26 -14.87
C LEU A 60 -8.48 -1.72 -16.09
N ASP A 61 -9.01 -1.53 -17.29
CA ASP A 61 -8.37 -1.96 -18.53
C ASP A 61 -7.29 -0.94 -18.95
N PRO A 62 -6.04 -1.36 -19.21
CA PRO A 62 -4.99 -0.48 -19.74
C PRO A 62 -5.42 0.30 -20.99
N ASP A 63 -6.27 -0.28 -21.86
CA ASP A 63 -6.75 0.41 -23.06
C ASP A 63 -7.67 1.59 -22.75
N CYS A 64 -8.24 1.63 -21.55
CA CYS A 64 -9.02 2.76 -21.03
C CYS A 64 -8.16 3.89 -20.44
N ASN A 65 -6.83 3.76 -20.45
CA ASN A 65 -5.91 4.65 -19.74
C ASN A 65 -4.76 5.12 -20.65
N TYR A 66 -4.33 6.37 -20.52
CA TYR A 66 -3.14 6.90 -21.19
C TYR A 66 -1.87 6.42 -20.47
N ILE A 67 -1.52 5.15 -20.64
CA ILE A 67 -0.37 4.49 -19.98
C ILE A 67 0.97 5.12 -20.39
N ASP A 68 1.10 5.52 -21.65
CA ASP A 68 2.24 6.23 -22.21
C ASP A 68 2.44 7.61 -21.56
N ILE A 69 1.36 8.39 -21.41
CA ILE A 69 1.42 9.69 -20.72
C ILE A 69 1.72 9.49 -19.23
N MET A 70 1.17 8.45 -18.61
CA MET A 70 1.49 8.09 -17.23
C MET A 70 2.99 7.78 -17.07
N GLN A 71 3.58 7.00 -17.98
CA GLN A 71 5.03 6.70 -17.98
C GLN A 71 5.87 7.98 -18.06
N LEU A 72 5.57 8.85 -19.02
CA LEU A 72 6.26 10.13 -19.19
C LEU A 72 6.17 11.00 -17.93
N HIS A 73 4.99 11.05 -17.31
CA HIS A 73 4.81 11.84 -16.08
C HIS A 73 5.54 11.23 -14.89
N MET A 74 5.57 9.89 -14.76
CA MET A 74 6.32 9.23 -13.69
C MET A 74 7.83 9.47 -13.83
N GLU A 75 8.36 9.42 -15.05
CA GLU A 75 9.75 9.78 -15.35
C GLU A 75 10.06 11.22 -14.90
N ARG A 76 9.24 12.18 -15.30
CA ARG A 76 9.42 13.60 -14.95
C ARG A 76 9.41 13.81 -13.44
N LEU A 77 8.40 13.27 -12.76
CA LEU A 77 8.28 13.39 -11.30
C LEU A 77 9.48 12.76 -10.58
N HIS A 78 9.95 11.60 -11.05
CA HIS A 78 11.14 10.94 -10.52
C HIS A 78 12.38 11.85 -10.61
N TYR A 79 12.57 12.54 -11.73
CA TYR A 79 13.68 13.47 -11.92
C TYR A 79 13.42 14.90 -11.39
N GLY A 80 12.36 15.12 -10.61
CA GLY A 80 12.07 16.42 -10.01
C GLY A 80 11.51 17.46 -11.00
N GLN A 81 11.02 17.03 -12.15
CA GLN A 81 10.45 17.88 -13.18
C GLN A 81 8.93 18.03 -13.01
N PRO A 82 8.36 19.21 -13.29
CA PRO A 82 6.93 19.45 -13.21
C PRO A 82 6.16 18.79 -14.37
N ILE A 83 4.88 18.54 -14.13
CA ILE A 83 3.94 17.96 -15.10
C ILE A 83 2.66 18.79 -15.20
N LEU A 84 1.99 18.74 -16.35
CA LEU A 84 0.61 19.18 -16.48
C LEU A 84 -0.28 17.94 -16.35
N LYS A 85 -0.71 17.64 -15.13
CA LYS A 85 -1.41 16.41 -14.77
C LYS A 85 -2.88 16.51 -15.20
N PRO A 86 -3.46 15.50 -15.88
CA PRO A 86 -4.90 15.44 -16.06
C PRO A 86 -5.62 15.30 -14.71
N VAL A 87 -6.94 15.48 -14.68
CA VAL A 87 -7.74 15.36 -13.46
C VAL A 87 -9.04 14.64 -13.77
N TYR A 88 -9.33 13.58 -13.01
CA TYR A 88 -10.59 12.87 -13.06
C TYR A 88 -11.39 13.10 -11.77
N ASP A 89 -12.56 13.73 -11.89
CA ASP A 89 -13.44 13.98 -10.75
C ASP A 89 -14.26 12.73 -10.41
N HIS A 90 -13.96 12.12 -9.28
CA HIS A 90 -14.65 10.92 -8.82
C HIS A 90 -16.10 11.15 -8.36
N SER A 91 -16.51 12.39 -8.08
CA SER A 91 -17.85 12.71 -7.59
C SER A 91 -18.90 12.52 -8.69
N ASN A 92 -18.72 13.19 -9.82
CA ASN A 92 -19.57 13.13 -11.01
C ASN A 92 -19.04 12.14 -12.07
N GLY A 93 -17.76 11.75 -11.99
CA GLY A 93 -17.13 10.83 -12.93
C GLY A 93 -16.69 11.47 -14.24
N THR A 94 -16.30 12.74 -14.25
CA THR A 94 -15.92 13.49 -15.45
C THR A 94 -14.42 13.83 -15.49
N LEU A 95 -13.94 14.17 -16.69
CA LEU A 95 -12.60 14.74 -16.89
C LEU A 95 -12.69 16.26 -16.79
N VAL A 96 -11.81 16.87 -16.00
CA VAL A 96 -11.80 18.32 -15.76
C VAL A 96 -10.46 18.94 -16.18
N ARG A 97 -10.31 20.26 -15.97
CA ARG A 97 -9.08 20.97 -16.37
C ARG A 97 -7.85 20.37 -15.70
N PRO A 98 -6.72 20.26 -16.43
CA PRO A 98 -5.49 19.74 -15.86
C PRO A 98 -4.88 20.70 -14.83
N GLU A 99 -4.06 20.15 -13.95
CA GLU A 99 -3.36 20.86 -12.89
C GLU A 99 -1.86 20.84 -13.13
N TYR A 100 -1.22 22.00 -12.94
CA TYR A 100 0.24 22.07 -12.95
C TYR A 100 0.79 21.58 -11.61
N VAL A 101 1.56 20.48 -11.64
CA VAL A 101 2.07 19.81 -10.46
C VAL A 101 3.59 19.87 -10.43
N GLN A 102 4.13 20.43 -9.35
CA GLN A 102 5.56 20.40 -9.06
C GLN A 102 5.85 19.32 -8.01
N PRO A 103 6.81 18.40 -8.26
CA PRO A 103 7.16 17.38 -7.28
C PRO A 103 7.88 18.01 -6.08
N LYS A 104 7.44 17.61 -4.89
CA LYS A 104 8.10 17.91 -3.60
C LYS A 104 9.04 16.76 -3.21
N GLN A 105 9.45 16.71 -1.95
CA GLN A 105 10.40 15.72 -1.45
C GLN A 105 9.86 14.28 -1.59
N PHE A 106 8.56 14.09 -1.34
CA PHE A 106 7.89 12.80 -1.43
C PHE A 106 6.76 12.88 -2.46
N VAL A 107 6.80 12.01 -3.46
CA VAL A 107 5.74 11.88 -4.46
C VAL A 107 5.00 10.57 -4.17
N ILE A 108 3.75 10.68 -3.73
CA ILE A 108 2.90 9.52 -3.45
C ILE A 108 1.94 9.33 -4.63
N VAL A 109 2.16 8.25 -5.35
CA VAL A 109 1.39 7.87 -6.54
C VAL A 109 0.46 6.73 -6.16
N GLU A 110 -0.85 6.95 -6.22
CA GLU A 110 -1.84 5.91 -5.94
C GLU A 110 -2.72 5.60 -7.15
N GLY A 111 -3.28 4.38 -7.21
CA GLY A 111 -4.38 4.07 -8.13
C GLY A 111 -4.38 2.63 -8.60
N LEU A 112 -4.89 2.41 -9.80
CA LEU A 112 -5.20 1.07 -10.33
C LEU A 112 -4.04 0.42 -11.09
N LEU A 113 -3.29 1.19 -11.86
CA LEU A 113 -2.40 0.67 -12.91
C LEU A 113 -0.93 1.10 -12.76
N GLY A 114 -0.53 1.56 -11.57
CA GLY A 114 0.82 2.09 -11.32
C GLY A 114 1.94 1.09 -11.59
N PHE A 115 1.72 -0.22 -11.53
CA PHE A 115 2.75 -1.24 -11.82
C PHE A 115 2.48 -2.04 -13.09
N SER A 116 1.58 -1.55 -13.96
CA SER A 116 1.10 -2.27 -15.16
C SER A 116 2.20 -2.53 -16.18
N THR A 117 3.19 -1.65 -16.29
CA THR A 117 4.30 -1.76 -17.25
C THR A 117 5.65 -1.71 -16.55
N GLU A 118 6.68 -2.28 -17.18
CA GLU A 118 8.04 -2.24 -16.65
C GLU A 118 8.58 -0.82 -16.51
N VAL A 119 8.31 0.02 -17.51
CA VAL A 119 8.70 1.43 -17.52
C VAL A 119 8.16 2.16 -16.28
N LEU A 120 6.87 2.02 -15.96
CA LEU A 120 6.31 2.64 -14.75
C LEU A 120 7.02 2.15 -13.49
N ARG A 121 7.27 0.83 -13.39
CA ARG A 121 7.89 0.21 -12.21
C ARG A 121 9.27 0.75 -11.90
N ASN A 122 10.03 1.16 -12.92
CA ASN A 122 11.40 1.66 -12.77
C ASN A 122 11.47 3.04 -12.12
N PHE A 123 10.37 3.79 -12.08
CA PHE A 123 10.34 5.14 -11.49
C PHE A 123 9.91 5.17 -10.03
N PHE A 124 9.49 4.04 -9.46
CA PHE A 124 9.17 3.93 -8.03
C PHE A 124 10.36 3.50 -7.20
N ASP A 125 10.57 4.19 -6.09
CA ASP A 125 11.56 3.84 -5.07
C ASP A 125 11.05 2.80 -4.08
N VAL A 126 9.75 2.86 -3.76
CA VAL A 126 9.04 1.90 -2.90
C VAL A 126 7.71 1.56 -3.57
N LYS A 127 7.42 0.27 -3.71
CA LYS A 127 6.22 -0.25 -4.37
C LYS A 127 5.36 -1.01 -3.37
N VAL A 128 4.17 -0.51 -3.09
CA VAL A 128 3.20 -1.11 -2.17
C VAL A 128 1.98 -1.57 -2.96
N PHE A 129 1.55 -2.81 -2.75
CA PHE A 129 0.30 -3.32 -3.31
C PHE A 129 -0.70 -3.64 -2.19
N LEU A 130 -1.90 -3.07 -2.28
CA LEU A 130 -2.99 -3.34 -1.36
C LEU A 130 -3.88 -4.47 -1.90
N ALA A 131 -3.92 -5.56 -1.15
CA ALA A 131 -4.70 -6.76 -1.44
C ALA A 131 -5.48 -7.18 -0.19
N PRO A 132 -6.42 -6.36 0.32
CA PRO A 132 -7.29 -6.79 1.40
C PRO A 132 -8.16 -7.98 0.98
N ASP A 133 -8.70 -8.69 1.97
CA ASP A 133 -9.72 -9.72 1.74
C ASP A 133 -10.87 -9.17 0.88
N GLU A 134 -11.34 -10.00 -0.06
CA GLU A 134 -12.32 -9.57 -1.06
C GLU A 134 -13.66 -9.20 -0.41
N ASN A 135 -14.07 -9.89 0.65
CA ASN A 135 -15.31 -9.57 1.36
C ASN A 135 -15.18 -8.21 2.06
N VAL A 136 -14.04 -7.97 2.73
CA VAL A 136 -13.73 -6.67 3.36
C VAL A 136 -13.76 -5.56 2.32
N ARG A 137 -13.09 -5.76 1.18
CA ARG A 137 -13.05 -4.79 0.07
C ARG A 137 -14.44 -4.50 -0.51
N ALA A 138 -15.25 -5.53 -0.71
CA ALA A 138 -16.61 -5.41 -1.20
C ALA A 138 -17.48 -4.57 -0.25
N ILE A 139 -17.40 -4.83 1.06
CA ILE A 139 -18.09 -4.07 2.11
C ILE A 139 -17.66 -2.60 2.09
N TRP A 140 -16.35 -2.32 2.07
CA TRP A 140 -15.83 -0.97 1.97
C TRP A 140 -16.33 -0.25 0.71
N LYS A 141 -16.38 -0.96 -0.42
CA LYS A 141 -16.89 -0.40 -1.68
C LYS A 141 -18.37 -0.07 -1.60
N VAL A 142 -19.20 -0.97 -1.08
CA VAL A 142 -20.64 -0.74 -0.89
C VAL A 142 -20.85 0.47 0.00
N ARG A 143 -20.25 0.49 1.20
CA ARG A 143 -20.38 1.61 2.14
C ARG A 143 -19.97 2.95 1.52
N ARG A 144 -18.84 2.98 0.81
CA ARG A 144 -18.33 4.23 0.19
C ARG A 144 -19.24 4.70 -0.96
N ASP A 145 -19.59 3.80 -1.88
CA ASP A 145 -20.28 4.16 -3.10
C ASP A 145 -21.78 4.47 -2.83
N THR A 146 -22.40 3.86 -1.80
CA THR A 146 -23.76 4.21 -1.37
C THR A 146 -23.81 5.53 -0.59
N SER A 147 -22.84 5.80 0.28
CA SER A 147 -22.82 7.02 1.10
C SER A 147 -22.34 8.27 0.35
N LYS A 148 -21.36 8.15 -0.56
CA LYS A 148 -20.70 9.31 -1.19
C LYS A 148 -21.08 9.53 -2.65
N ARG A 149 -21.64 8.52 -3.33
CA ARG A 149 -21.85 8.54 -4.79
C ARG A 149 -23.28 8.21 -5.22
N GLY A 150 -24.20 7.99 -4.29
CA GLY A 150 -25.63 7.80 -4.56
C GLY A 150 -26.00 6.48 -5.24
N TYR A 151 -25.12 5.47 -5.21
CA TYR A 151 -25.42 4.14 -5.75
C TYR A 151 -26.26 3.31 -4.79
N THR A 152 -27.04 2.35 -5.30
CA THR A 152 -27.65 1.31 -4.46
C THR A 152 -26.66 0.15 -4.22
N PRO A 153 -26.78 -0.61 -3.11
CA PRO A 153 -25.94 -1.79 -2.87
C PRO A 153 -25.93 -2.78 -4.04
N GLU A 154 -27.08 -3.02 -4.67
CA GLU A 154 -27.23 -3.96 -5.78
C GLU A 154 -26.45 -3.49 -7.02
N GLN A 155 -26.48 -2.19 -7.31
CA GLN A 155 -25.69 -1.60 -8.40
C GLN A 155 -24.19 -1.78 -8.16
N VAL A 156 -23.74 -1.60 -6.91
CA VAL A 156 -22.33 -1.78 -6.54
C VAL A 156 -21.91 -3.24 -6.67
N GLN A 157 -22.72 -4.19 -6.19
CA GLN A 157 -22.46 -5.62 -6.31
C GLN A 157 -22.44 -6.09 -7.76
N ALA A 158 -23.38 -5.62 -8.59
CA ALA A 158 -23.39 -5.93 -10.02
C ALA A 158 -22.14 -5.37 -10.72
N ALA A 159 -21.70 -4.16 -10.36
CA ALA A 159 -20.49 -3.57 -10.90
C ALA A 159 -19.21 -4.33 -10.46
N LEU A 160 -19.15 -4.84 -9.23
CA LEU A 160 -18.06 -5.70 -8.75
C LEU A 160 -17.97 -6.97 -9.60
N LYS A 161 -19.08 -7.72 -9.73
CA LYS A 161 -19.15 -8.94 -10.53
C LYS A 161 -18.73 -8.70 -11.99
N ARG A 162 -19.19 -7.61 -12.60
CA ARG A 162 -18.84 -7.26 -13.98
C ARG A 162 -17.35 -6.95 -14.16
N ARG A 163 -16.71 -6.35 -13.15
CA ARG A 163 -15.30 -5.91 -13.23
C ARG A 163 -14.31 -6.99 -12.82
N GLU A 164 -14.77 -8.07 -12.20
CA GLU A 164 -13.94 -9.14 -11.68
C GLU A 164 -12.97 -9.74 -12.72
N PRO A 165 -13.39 -10.11 -13.95
CA PRO A 165 -12.46 -10.67 -14.95
C PRO A 165 -11.37 -9.67 -15.35
N VAL A 166 -11.71 -8.38 -15.42
CA VAL A 166 -10.77 -7.32 -15.78
C VAL A 166 -9.79 -7.05 -14.62
N SER A 167 -10.26 -7.13 -13.37
CA SER A 167 -9.40 -7.01 -12.18
C SER A 167 -8.41 -8.16 -12.09
N GLU A 168 -8.87 -9.39 -12.35
CA GLU A 168 -8.03 -10.58 -12.42
C GLU A 168 -6.99 -10.48 -13.56
N ALA A 169 -7.36 -9.94 -14.71
CA ALA A 169 -6.47 -9.80 -15.86
C ALA A 169 -5.42 -8.69 -15.69
N PHE A 170 -5.78 -7.55 -15.10
CA PHE A 170 -4.92 -6.35 -15.16
C PHE A 170 -4.53 -5.76 -13.81
N ILE A 171 -5.32 -5.96 -12.75
CA ILE A 171 -5.04 -5.39 -11.42
C ILE A 171 -4.25 -6.37 -10.56
N ARG A 172 -4.78 -7.56 -10.31
CA ARG A 172 -4.14 -8.56 -9.43
C ARG A 172 -2.73 -8.98 -9.86
N PRO A 173 -2.40 -9.12 -11.16
CA PRO A 173 -1.05 -9.52 -11.56
C PRO A 173 0.03 -8.51 -11.16
N GLN A 174 -0.33 -7.23 -10.97
CA GLN A 174 0.59 -6.19 -10.52
C GLN A 174 1.14 -6.47 -9.11
N ARG A 175 0.44 -7.28 -8.29
CA ARG A 175 0.89 -7.71 -6.95
C ARG A 175 2.30 -8.28 -6.97
N LYS A 176 2.71 -9.01 -8.02
CA LYS A 176 4.04 -9.65 -8.10
C LYS A 176 5.20 -8.66 -8.21
N HIS A 177 4.91 -7.39 -8.47
CA HIS A 177 5.92 -6.35 -8.68
C HIS A 177 6.12 -5.44 -7.47
N ALA A 178 5.30 -5.56 -6.44
CA ALA A 178 5.45 -4.79 -5.22
C ALA A 178 6.66 -5.22 -4.38
N ASP A 179 7.19 -4.31 -3.59
CA ASP A 179 8.15 -4.59 -2.53
C ASP A 179 7.42 -5.03 -1.24
N ILE A 180 6.23 -4.47 -1.00
CA ILE A 180 5.38 -4.78 0.15
C ILE A 180 3.97 -5.09 -0.35
N VAL A 181 3.39 -6.22 0.08
CA VAL A 181 1.96 -6.49 -0.11
C VAL A 181 1.26 -6.36 1.23
N VAL A 182 0.23 -5.51 1.29
CA VAL A 182 -0.58 -5.28 2.49
C VAL A 182 -1.91 -5.99 2.31
N ASN A 183 -2.22 -6.92 3.21
CA ASN A 183 -3.48 -7.63 3.23
C ASN A 183 -4.19 -7.39 4.58
N PHE A 184 -5.27 -6.62 4.56
CA PHE A 184 -6.19 -6.50 5.69
C PHE A 184 -7.27 -7.59 5.59
N TYR A 185 -7.48 -8.32 6.68
CA TYR A 185 -8.45 -9.43 6.72
C TYR A 185 -9.10 -9.52 8.11
N PRO A 186 -10.33 -10.04 8.21
CA PRO A 186 -11.02 -10.17 9.49
C PRO A 186 -10.31 -11.21 10.39
N PRO A 187 -10.35 -11.03 11.72
CA PRO A 187 -10.02 -12.11 12.64
C PRO A 187 -10.86 -13.36 12.38
N PRO A 188 -10.34 -14.56 12.70
CA PRO A 188 -11.17 -15.76 12.76
C PRO A 188 -12.40 -15.49 13.64
N ASP A 189 -13.57 -15.95 13.19
CA ASP A 189 -14.86 -15.80 13.89
C ASP A 189 -15.39 -14.36 14.03
N CYS A 190 -14.83 -13.40 13.29
CA CYS A 190 -15.35 -12.04 13.21
C CYS A 190 -16.04 -11.78 11.86
N ASP A 191 -17.26 -11.23 11.90
CA ASP A 191 -17.95 -10.78 10.68
C ASP A 191 -17.16 -9.60 10.06
N PRO A 192 -16.74 -9.71 8.78
CA PRO A 192 -16.07 -8.63 8.05
C PRO A 192 -16.78 -7.28 8.12
N GLU A 193 -18.12 -7.24 8.23
CA GLU A 193 -18.87 -6.00 8.36
C GLU A 193 -18.65 -5.30 9.70
N THR A 194 -18.36 -6.07 10.75
CA THR A 194 -18.23 -5.56 12.12
C THR A 194 -16.78 -5.42 12.57
N ALA A 195 -15.84 -6.01 11.84
CA ALA A 195 -14.42 -6.03 12.21
C ALA A 195 -13.82 -4.63 12.43
N GLY A 196 -14.20 -3.63 11.63
CA GLY A 196 -13.82 -2.23 11.85
C GLY A 196 -12.32 -2.04 12.08
N SER A 197 -11.95 -1.49 13.24
CA SER A 197 -10.55 -1.24 13.64
C SER A 197 -9.78 -2.51 14.01
N HIS A 198 -10.47 -3.63 14.18
CA HIS A 198 -9.94 -4.93 14.60
C HIS A 198 -9.59 -5.85 13.43
N LEU A 199 -9.44 -5.32 12.22
CA LEU A 199 -8.91 -6.10 11.10
C LEU A 199 -7.46 -6.51 11.39
N ASN A 200 -7.14 -7.78 11.17
CA ASN A 200 -5.77 -8.24 11.11
C ASN A 200 -5.08 -7.64 9.87
N THR A 201 -3.76 -7.57 9.91
CA THR A 201 -2.95 -7.22 8.74
C THR A 201 -1.81 -8.22 8.56
N ARG A 202 -1.66 -8.73 7.34
CA ARG A 202 -0.47 -9.44 6.89
C ARG A 202 0.31 -8.53 5.96
N LEU A 203 1.57 -8.27 6.32
CA LEU A 203 2.54 -7.58 5.47
C LEU A 203 3.47 -8.62 4.88
N ILE A 204 3.44 -8.77 3.55
CA ILE A 204 4.40 -9.61 2.82
C ILE A 204 5.56 -8.72 2.43
N LEU A 205 6.71 -8.99 3.04
CA LEU A 205 7.94 -8.24 2.93
C LEU A 205 8.90 -8.97 1.99
N ARG A 206 9.10 -8.42 0.80
CA ARG A 206 9.96 -9.04 -0.23
C ARG A 206 11.38 -8.49 -0.13
N PRO A 207 12.41 -9.33 -0.37
CA PRO A 207 13.80 -8.92 -0.31
C PRO A 207 14.23 -8.00 -1.48
N THR A 208 13.30 -7.37 -2.19
CA THR A 208 13.56 -6.38 -3.25
C THR A 208 14.00 -5.03 -2.67
N ILE A 209 13.64 -4.74 -1.42
CA ILE A 209 14.18 -3.64 -0.61
C ILE A 209 14.52 -4.19 0.78
N PRO A 210 15.52 -3.64 1.50
CA PRO A 210 15.80 -4.16 2.82
C PRO A 210 14.87 -3.54 3.88
N HIS A 211 14.37 -4.44 4.73
CA HIS A 211 13.44 -4.22 5.82
C HIS A 211 14.18 -4.01 7.16
N PRO A 212 13.54 -3.38 8.17
CA PRO A 212 14.11 -3.28 9.51
C PRO A 212 14.38 -4.67 10.09
N ASP A 213 15.33 -4.79 11.02
CA ASP A 213 15.57 -6.06 11.69
C ASP A 213 14.45 -6.35 12.70
N LEU A 214 13.65 -7.36 12.39
CA LEU A 214 12.53 -7.82 13.22
C LEU A 214 12.79 -9.23 13.77
N SER A 215 14.06 -9.65 13.83
CA SER A 215 14.46 -11.00 14.22
C SER A 215 14.01 -11.40 15.63
N TYR A 216 13.87 -10.43 16.55
CA TYR A 216 13.33 -10.69 17.90
C TYR A 216 11.91 -11.30 17.89
N LEU A 217 11.13 -11.06 16.83
CA LEU A 217 9.79 -11.67 16.67
C LEU A 217 9.84 -13.16 16.32
N LEU A 218 10.98 -13.68 15.85
CA LEU A 218 11.16 -15.10 15.55
C LEU A 218 11.32 -15.94 16.82
N GLU A 219 11.90 -15.34 17.86
CA GLU A 219 12.13 -15.96 19.17
C GLU A 219 10.92 -15.82 20.12
N GLY A 220 9.97 -14.96 19.74
CA GLY A 220 8.75 -14.69 20.50
C GLY A 220 7.81 -15.90 20.61
N SER A 221 6.96 -15.88 21.65
CA SER A 221 5.93 -16.90 21.87
C SER A 221 5.10 -17.15 20.61
N ARG A 222 4.87 -18.43 20.27
CA ARG A 222 3.98 -18.84 19.16
C ARG A 222 2.56 -18.25 19.24
N ASN A 223 2.18 -17.74 20.42
CA ASN A 223 0.89 -17.11 20.72
C ASN A 223 0.92 -15.57 20.70
N GLY A 224 1.99 -14.94 20.22
CA GLY A 224 2.08 -13.48 20.10
C GLY A 224 1.06 -12.92 19.09
N ARG A 225 0.54 -11.72 19.36
CA ARG A 225 -0.35 -10.97 18.46
C ARG A 225 0.39 -10.33 17.28
N ILE A 226 1.71 -10.23 17.36
CA ILE A 226 2.59 -9.86 16.25
C ILE A 226 3.53 -11.04 16.00
N ARG A 227 3.61 -11.50 14.75
CA ARG A 227 4.41 -12.67 14.38
C ARG A 227 5.16 -12.42 13.08
N LEU A 228 6.43 -12.81 13.06
CA LEU A 228 7.23 -12.84 11.84
C LEU A 228 7.43 -14.30 11.43
N GLN A 229 7.13 -14.64 10.18
CA GLN A 229 7.26 -15.99 9.65
C GLN A 229 7.93 -15.97 8.27
N LEU A 230 8.90 -16.85 8.06
CA LEU A 230 9.45 -17.07 6.73
C LEU A 230 8.48 -17.92 5.91
N ASN A 231 8.09 -17.45 4.74
CA ASN A 231 7.16 -18.15 3.85
C ASN A 231 7.59 -18.01 2.38
N ARG A 232 6.74 -18.49 1.46
CA ARG A 232 6.90 -18.30 0.01
C ARG A 232 5.73 -17.52 -0.56
N ASP A 233 6.04 -16.54 -1.40
CA ASP A 233 5.07 -15.84 -2.23
C ASP A 233 5.47 -15.97 -3.71
N ASN A 234 4.59 -16.54 -4.52
CA ASN A 234 4.90 -16.95 -5.90
C ASN A 234 6.19 -17.80 -6.02
N GLY A 235 6.44 -18.66 -5.03
CA GLY A 235 7.61 -19.54 -4.96
C GLY A 235 8.89 -18.87 -4.43
N LEU A 236 8.92 -17.55 -4.25
CA LEU A 236 10.07 -16.81 -3.73
C LEU A 236 10.02 -16.69 -2.20
N PRO A 237 11.14 -16.85 -1.49
CA PRO A 237 11.19 -16.68 -0.04
C PRO A 237 10.92 -15.22 0.33
N VAL A 238 10.03 -15.03 1.30
CA VAL A 238 9.57 -13.72 1.80
C VAL A 238 9.27 -13.79 3.29
N ASP A 239 9.32 -12.65 3.97
CA ASP A 239 8.88 -12.56 5.36
C ASP A 239 7.39 -12.16 5.40
N PHE A 240 6.60 -12.88 6.18
CA PHE A 240 5.22 -12.52 6.53
C PHE A 240 5.24 -11.93 7.93
N LEU A 241 4.92 -10.65 8.04
CA LEU A 241 4.66 -9.97 9.30
C LEU A 241 3.15 -9.92 9.52
N ASP A 242 2.66 -10.77 10.40
CA ASP A 242 1.25 -10.86 10.79
C ASP A 242 1.01 -10.02 12.06
N ILE A 243 0.00 -9.15 12.01
CA ILE A 243 -0.40 -8.24 13.07
C ILE A 243 -1.89 -8.47 13.36
N ASP A 244 -2.20 -8.95 14.56
CA ASP A 244 -3.56 -9.17 15.02
C ASP A 244 -4.30 -7.84 15.26
N GLY A 245 -5.58 -7.79 14.90
CA GLY A 245 -6.45 -6.63 15.07
C GLY A 245 -6.65 -6.19 16.51
N ASN A 246 -6.40 -7.09 17.47
CA ASN A 246 -6.50 -6.82 18.90
C ASN A 246 -5.13 -6.64 19.56
N VAL A 247 -4.06 -6.41 18.78
CA VAL A 247 -2.75 -6.08 19.34
C VAL A 247 -2.86 -4.95 20.36
N SER A 248 -2.23 -5.13 21.52
CA SER A 248 -2.25 -4.10 22.57
C SER A 248 -1.35 -2.92 22.18
N THR A 249 -1.61 -1.75 22.75
CA THR A 249 -0.74 -0.57 22.56
C THR A 249 0.71 -0.87 22.93
N LEU A 250 0.95 -1.64 23.99
CA LEU A 250 2.30 -2.03 24.40
C LEU A 250 3.00 -2.89 23.34
N GLU A 251 2.31 -3.87 22.76
CA GLU A 251 2.87 -4.70 21.68
C GLU A 251 3.13 -3.88 20.42
N ALA A 252 2.20 -2.98 20.06
CA ALA A 252 2.36 -2.08 18.92
C ALA A 252 3.55 -1.13 19.10
N THR A 253 3.70 -0.51 20.28
CA THR A 253 4.84 0.37 20.60
C THR A 253 6.16 -0.37 20.53
N ARG A 254 6.25 -1.62 21.02
CA ARG A 254 7.48 -2.42 20.91
C ARG A 254 7.90 -2.66 19.46
N LEU A 255 6.95 -2.97 18.57
CA LEU A 255 7.26 -3.11 17.15
C LEU A 255 7.64 -1.78 16.51
N ALA A 256 6.93 -0.70 16.85
CA ALA A 256 7.27 0.64 16.37
C ALA A 256 8.70 1.04 16.77
N ASP A 257 9.08 0.81 18.02
CA ASP A 257 10.43 1.08 18.53
C ASP A 257 11.48 0.24 17.79
N ALA A 258 11.23 -1.05 17.55
CA ALA A 258 12.12 -1.90 16.77
C ALA A 258 12.28 -1.44 15.31
N ILE A 259 11.20 -0.96 14.68
CA ILE A 259 11.27 -0.40 13.33
C ILE A 259 12.12 0.88 13.32
N TRP A 260 11.98 1.74 14.34
CA TRP A 260 12.72 3.00 14.43
C TRP A 260 14.14 2.87 15.01
N GLU A 261 14.50 1.75 15.62
CA GLU A 261 15.79 1.54 16.28
C GLU A 261 16.98 1.89 15.37
N HIS A 262 16.87 1.62 14.07
CA HIS A 262 17.92 1.91 13.10
C HIS A 262 17.92 3.36 12.60
N MET A 263 16.85 4.13 12.84
CA MET A 263 16.70 5.51 12.38
C MET A 263 16.00 6.40 13.42
N PRO A 264 16.51 6.50 14.66
CA PRO A 264 15.82 7.20 15.75
C PRO A 264 15.65 8.69 15.45
N GLU A 265 16.60 9.31 14.75
CA GLU A 265 16.56 10.73 14.35
C GLU A 265 15.48 11.05 13.30
N LEU A 266 14.92 10.03 12.65
CA LEU A 266 13.89 10.17 11.61
C LEU A 266 12.49 9.78 12.10
N ARG A 267 12.34 9.49 13.40
CA ARG A 267 11.06 9.16 14.01
C ARG A 267 10.12 10.38 13.91
N PRO A 268 8.95 10.28 13.25
CA PRO A 268 8.04 11.41 13.09
C PRO A 268 7.49 11.90 14.44
N GLU A 269 7.40 13.22 14.63
CA GLU A 269 6.79 13.81 15.84
C GLU A 269 5.30 13.47 15.95
N ALA A 270 4.61 13.34 14.81
CA ALA A 270 3.20 13.00 14.71
C ALA A 270 2.92 11.48 14.71
N GLU A 271 3.73 10.67 15.41
CA GLU A 271 3.54 9.21 15.42
C GLU A 271 2.19 8.78 16.01
N SER A 272 1.62 9.57 16.93
CA SER A 272 0.28 9.34 17.44
C SER A 272 -0.83 9.47 16.39
N GLU A 273 -0.52 10.02 15.22
CA GLU A 273 -1.46 10.14 14.09
C GLU A 273 -1.54 8.89 13.22
N PHE A 274 -0.58 7.96 13.34
CA PHE A 274 -0.63 6.68 12.65
C PHE A 274 -1.90 5.90 13.01
N GLY A 275 -2.47 5.20 12.04
CA GLY A 275 -3.62 4.31 12.26
C GLY A 275 -4.97 5.00 12.38
N ASN A 276 -5.01 6.33 12.32
CA ASN A 276 -6.26 7.08 12.40
C ASN A 276 -6.98 7.08 11.04
N TYR A 277 -8.26 6.74 11.03
CA TYR A 277 -9.10 6.75 9.84
C TYR A 277 -10.55 7.15 10.15
N LEU A 278 -11.30 7.46 9.09
CA LEU A 278 -12.73 7.80 9.18
C LEU A 278 -13.58 6.59 8.76
N ASP A 279 -14.48 6.16 9.63
CA ASP A 279 -15.58 5.25 9.32
C ASP A 279 -16.90 6.02 9.33
N GLY A 280 -17.37 6.39 8.14
CA GLY A 280 -18.44 7.38 7.99
C GLY A 280 -18.00 8.74 8.56
N MET A 281 -18.61 9.13 9.68
CA MET A 281 -18.29 10.36 10.43
C MET A 281 -17.51 10.11 11.73
N ARG A 282 -17.18 8.84 12.03
CA ARG A 282 -16.52 8.47 13.29
C ARG A 282 -15.02 8.36 13.07
N HIS A 283 -14.25 9.00 13.95
CA HIS A 283 -12.81 8.80 14.03
C HIS A 283 -12.53 7.47 14.73
N GLN A 284 -11.71 6.64 14.10
CA GLN A 284 -11.31 5.34 14.61
C GLN A 284 -9.79 5.23 14.55
N HIS A 285 -9.23 4.37 15.41
CA HIS A 285 -7.80 4.05 15.42
C HIS A 285 -7.62 2.54 15.24
N SER A 286 -6.67 2.14 14.40
CA SER A 286 -6.29 0.74 14.20
C SER A 286 -4.78 0.59 14.32
N HIS A 287 -4.33 -0.20 15.30
CA HIS A 287 -2.90 -0.48 15.48
C HIS A 287 -2.27 -1.22 14.28
N PRO A 288 -2.92 -2.22 13.64
CA PRO A 288 -2.41 -2.81 12.41
C PRO A 288 -2.24 -1.81 11.26
N LEU A 289 -3.20 -0.88 11.10
CA LEU A 289 -3.07 0.21 10.13
C LEU A 289 -1.91 1.14 10.49
N ALA A 290 -1.76 1.49 11.77
CA ALA A 290 -0.69 2.34 12.27
C ALA A 290 0.69 1.75 11.93
N LEU A 291 0.89 0.47 12.25
CA LEU A 291 2.15 -0.24 12.01
C LEU A 291 2.42 -0.42 10.51
N THR A 292 1.38 -0.59 9.70
CA THR A 292 1.49 -0.63 8.23
C THR A 292 1.99 0.70 7.67
N GLN A 293 1.35 1.80 8.06
CA GLN A 293 1.76 3.14 7.64
C GLN A 293 3.17 3.45 8.14
N LEU A 294 3.51 3.10 9.39
CA LEU A 294 4.84 3.29 9.97
C LEU A 294 5.91 2.57 9.16
N LEU A 295 5.69 1.30 8.82
CA LEU A 295 6.64 0.53 8.03
C LEU A 295 6.84 1.11 6.63
N ILE A 296 5.77 1.59 5.97
CA ILE A 296 5.89 2.26 4.67
C ILE A 296 6.67 3.57 4.81
N THR A 297 6.37 4.39 5.83
CA THR A 297 7.11 5.62 6.14
C THR A 297 8.59 5.34 6.38
N TYR A 298 8.92 4.30 7.13
CA TYR A 298 10.31 3.85 7.34
C TYR A 298 11.03 3.66 6.00
N HIS A 299 10.42 2.95 5.04
CA HIS A 299 11.05 2.70 3.75
C HIS A 299 11.25 3.97 2.91
N VAL A 300 10.28 4.89 2.93
CA VAL A 300 10.37 6.18 2.25
C VAL A 300 11.50 7.03 2.85
N LEU A 301 11.53 7.18 4.18
CA LEU A 301 12.55 7.97 4.87
C LEU A 301 13.94 7.35 4.76
N ARG A 302 14.05 6.03 4.80
CA ARG A 302 15.32 5.32 4.58
C ARG A 302 15.90 5.64 3.21
N LYS A 303 15.06 5.59 2.16
CA LYS A 303 15.47 5.92 0.79
C LYS A 303 15.86 7.39 0.67
N TYR A 304 15.07 8.28 1.26
CA TYR A 304 15.33 9.72 1.23
C TYR A 304 16.67 10.11 1.87
N ASN A 305 17.09 9.41 2.93
CA ASN A 305 18.34 9.68 3.62
C ASN A 305 19.54 8.86 3.10
N ASP A 306 19.37 8.15 1.98
CA ASP A 306 20.39 7.32 1.32
C ASP A 306 21.10 6.37 2.29
N LEU A 307 20.33 5.70 3.15
CA LEU A 307 20.84 4.78 4.15
C LEU A 307 21.13 3.40 3.55
N THR A 308 22.03 3.38 2.57
CA THR A 308 22.50 2.18 1.86
C THR A 308 23.48 1.34 2.69
N ASN A 309 24.09 1.90 3.73
CA ASN A 309 25.14 1.26 4.55
C ASN A 309 24.72 0.85 5.98
N MET A 310 23.42 0.75 6.29
CA MET A 310 22.98 0.29 7.62
C MET A 310 22.98 -1.24 7.74
N PRO A 311 23.21 -1.80 8.95
CA PRO A 311 23.17 -3.24 9.16
C PRO A 311 21.76 -3.76 8.86
N PHE A 312 21.64 -4.48 7.75
CA PHE A 312 20.40 -5.13 7.34
C PHE A 312 20.26 -6.49 8.02
N ALA A 313 19.06 -7.03 8.07
CA ALA A 313 18.92 -8.49 8.12
C ALA A 313 19.71 -9.07 6.94
N THR A 314 20.83 -9.74 7.21
CA THR A 314 21.71 -10.30 6.16
C THR A 314 20.86 -11.13 5.19
N PRO A 315 21.05 -11.04 3.86
CA PRO A 315 20.38 -11.93 2.90
C PRO A 315 20.65 -13.41 3.23
N VAL A 316 21.83 -13.67 3.79
CA VAL A 316 22.24 -14.97 4.34
C VAL A 316 21.34 -15.40 5.48
N ALA A 317 20.77 -14.51 6.29
CA ALA A 317 19.85 -14.90 7.35
C ALA A 317 18.58 -15.55 6.78
N ALA A 318 17.97 -15.02 5.71
CA ALA A 318 16.80 -15.67 5.09
C ALA A 318 17.15 -17.05 4.46
N LEU A 319 18.31 -17.19 3.83
CA LEU A 319 18.77 -18.45 3.23
C LEU A 319 19.32 -19.46 4.25
N SER A 320 20.00 -19.01 5.31
CA SER A 320 20.48 -19.85 6.41
C SER A 320 19.32 -20.31 7.30
N ARG A 321 18.27 -19.50 7.43
CA ARG A 321 17.00 -19.84 8.12
C ARG A 321 16.18 -20.92 7.39
N LEU A 322 16.39 -21.12 6.08
CA LEU A 322 15.81 -22.26 5.34
C LEU A 322 16.57 -23.56 5.61
N GLN A 323 17.88 -23.51 5.88
CA GLN A 323 18.68 -24.70 6.15
C GLN A 323 18.37 -25.31 7.54
N SER A 324 18.04 -24.49 8.53
CA SER A 324 17.68 -24.98 9.88
C SER A 324 16.30 -25.63 9.95
N THR A 325 15.34 -25.22 9.11
CA THR A 325 14.00 -25.83 9.05
C THR A 325 14.00 -27.22 8.41
N VAL A 326 14.90 -27.46 7.44
CA VAL A 326 15.10 -28.78 6.84
C VAL A 326 15.77 -29.76 7.82
N GLN A 327 16.65 -29.29 8.71
CA GLN A 327 17.23 -30.13 9.76
C GLN A 327 16.24 -30.49 10.87
N ALA A 328 15.30 -29.60 11.22
CA ALA A 328 14.29 -29.85 12.25
C ALA A 328 13.18 -30.83 11.81
N THR A 329 13.01 -31.07 10.51
CA THR A 329 12.05 -32.04 9.93
C THR A 329 12.68 -33.39 9.59
N ALA A 330 14.01 -33.50 9.64
CA ALA A 330 14.75 -34.74 9.45
C ALA A 330 15.04 -35.49 10.76
N VAL A 331 14.65 -34.92 11.91
CA VAL A 331 14.76 -35.52 13.24
C VAL A 331 13.37 -35.52 13.89
N ASN A 332 12.45 -36.30 13.33
CA ASN A 332 11.25 -36.82 13.98
C ASN A 332 10.75 -38.05 13.23
#